data_AF-A0A9D0Z6L3-F1
#
_entry.id   AF-A0A9D0Z6L3-F1
#
_cell.length_a   1.000
_cell.length_b   1.000
_cell.length_c   1.000
_cell.angle_alpha   90.00
_cell.angle_beta   90.00
_cell.angle_gamma   90.00
#
_symmetry.space_group_name_H-M   'P 1'
#
loop_
_entity.id
_entity.type
_entity.pdbx_description
1 polymer ?
#
loop_
_entity_poly.entity_id
_entity_poly.type
_entity_poly.pdbx_seq_one_letter_code
_entity_poly.pdbx_strand_id
1 'polypeptide(L)'
;MQYLDDDLISEAIAFRRVPLHTRLFRKTYIKACACFLVAALVIGIFFFHDSDDGGSTSPFILTAYAISNKDTQAAANILAKGKKVPISTFETENGLSGFVISCNKVNDTSPPSVIIIADENHSQDHIAEIAGIEKDPTQNYYFYIPGDNAAEPYTLPLFLTDREANLICQYTVTITQMDGNYYAELTEENMMERVTTPTPSQSWNMIQKGGMPVGC
;
A
#
# COMPACT_ATOMS: atom_id res chain seq x y z
N MET A 1 73.07 0.26 79.65
CA MET A 1 71.61 0.15 79.82
C MET A 1 71.10 -0.56 78.57
N GLN A 2 70.62 -1.80 78.67
CA GLN A 2 69.18 -2.16 78.74
C GLN A 2 68.40 -1.53 77.57
N TYR A 3 67.62 -2.21 76.74
CA TYR A 3 67.08 -3.56 76.68
C TYR A 3 66.40 -3.68 75.29
N LEU A 4 66.38 -4.91 74.74
CA LEU A 4 65.37 -5.54 73.88
C LEU A 4 64.93 -4.95 72.53
N ASP A 5 65.07 -5.86 71.56
CA ASP A 5 64.30 -6.09 70.34
C ASP A 5 62.77 -5.97 70.45
N ASP A 6 62.20 -6.05 69.25
CA ASP A 6 61.01 -6.80 68.90
C ASP A 6 59.71 -6.02 68.69
N ASP A 7 59.28 -6.15 67.44
CA ASP A 7 57.94 -6.51 67.04
C ASP A 7 56.79 -5.61 67.47
N LEU A 8 56.16 -5.02 66.45
CA LEU A 8 54.73 -5.16 66.13
C LEU A 8 54.37 -3.98 65.22
N ILE A 9 54.55 -4.16 63.91
CA ILE A 9 53.43 -4.42 62.99
C ILE A 9 52.30 -3.40 63.15
N SER A 10 52.15 -2.52 62.16
CA SER A 10 50.85 -2.41 61.49
C SER A 10 51.04 -1.75 60.11
N GLU A 11 51.06 -2.63 59.11
CA GLU A 11 50.61 -2.43 57.72
C GLU A 11 50.52 -0.99 57.19
N ALA A 12 51.55 -0.61 56.45
CA ALA A 12 51.43 0.38 55.41
C ALA A 12 50.57 -0.18 54.26
N ILE A 13 49.28 0.17 54.21
CA ILE A 13 48.47 0.00 53.00
C ILE A 13 48.00 1.39 52.56
N ALA A 14 48.82 2.01 51.72
CA ALA A 14 48.42 3.20 50.97
C ALA A 14 47.35 2.79 49.94
N PHE A 15 46.11 3.25 50.15
CA PHE A 15 45.03 3.08 49.20
C PHE A 15 45.23 4.00 47.98
N ARG A 16 45.98 3.50 46.99
CA ARG A 16 46.04 4.11 45.66
C ARG A 16 44.73 3.79 44.94
N ARG A 17 43.90 4.81 44.70
CA ARG A 17 42.73 4.67 43.81
C ARG A 17 43.22 4.36 42.40
N VAL A 18 43.11 3.10 42.01
CA VAL A 18 43.34 2.63 40.64
C VAL A 18 42.10 3.00 39.81
N PRO A 19 42.25 3.58 38.61
CA PRO A 19 41.10 3.94 37.78
C PRO A 19 40.32 2.68 37.38
N LEU A 20 39.00 2.71 37.56
CA LEU A 20 38.03 1.71 37.08
C LEU A 20 37.88 1.77 35.55
N HIS A 21 39.00 1.73 34.83
CA HIS A 21 39.01 1.49 33.39
C HIS A 21 39.66 0.14 33.16
N THR A 22 38.85 -0.92 33.28
CA THR A 22 38.82 -2.07 32.36
C THR A 22 38.04 -3.23 32.98
N ARG A 23 37.35 -3.97 32.10
CA ARG A 23 36.66 -5.25 32.29
C ARG A 23 35.20 -5.13 32.71
N LEU A 24 34.33 -4.86 31.73
CA LEU A 24 33.09 -5.66 31.54
C LEU A 24 32.35 -5.43 30.21
N PHE A 25 32.79 -4.50 29.34
CA PHE A 25 32.15 -4.31 28.02
C PHE A 25 33.10 -4.61 26.86
N ARG A 26 33.74 -5.78 26.89
CA ARG A 26 34.52 -6.28 25.76
C ARG A 26 33.70 -7.32 24.99
N LYS A 27 33.13 -6.86 23.86
CA LYS A 27 32.84 -7.64 22.63
C LYS A 27 31.55 -8.49 22.52
N THR A 28 30.36 -7.90 22.71
CA THR A 28 29.14 -8.51 22.10
C THR A 28 28.11 -7.52 21.52
N TYR A 29 28.26 -6.20 21.70
CA TYR A 29 27.22 -5.25 21.25
C TYR A 29 27.50 -4.54 19.92
N ILE A 30 28.70 -4.68 19.35
CA ILE A 30 29.05 -4.01 18.07
C ILE A 30 28.41 -4.70 16.86
N LYS A 31 27.96 -5.96 16.97
CA LYS A 31 27.25 -6.65 15.87
C LYS A 31 25.74 -6.37 15.83
N ALA A 32 25.16 -5.81 16.89
CA ALA A 32 23.72 -5.54 16.96
C ALA A 32 23.31 -4.19 16.33
N CYS A 33 24.24 -3.22 16.24
CA CYS A 33 23.93 -1.89 15.68
C CYS A 33 23.74 -1.88 14.16
N ALA A 34 24.29 -2.85 13.42
CA ALA A 34 24.10 -2.93 11.98
C ALA A 34 22.67 -3.34 11.59
N CYS A 35 22.03 -4.24 12.36
CA CYS A 35 20.66 -4.66 12.10
C CYS A 35 19.63 -3.59 12.45
N PHE A 36 19.90 -2.74 13.46
CA PHE A 36 19.02 -1.61 13.78
C PHE A 36 19.07 -0.50 12.72
N LEU A 37 20.22 -0.28 12.07
CA LEU A 37 20.31 0.64 10.93
C LEU A 37 19.55 0.12 9.71
N VAL A 38 19.61 -1.18 9.42
CA VAL A 38 18.81 -1.80 8.34
C VAL A 38 17.32 -1.77 8.68
N ALA A 39 16.93 -2.07 9.92
CA ALA A 39 15.54 -1.99 10.34
C ALA A 39 15.00 -0.55 10.31
N ALA A 40 15.78 0.44 10.73
CA ALA A 40 15.42 1.86 10.64
C ALA A 40 15.39 2.37 9.19
N LEU A 41 16.16 1.77 8.27
CA LEU A 41 16.15 2.11 6.85
C LEU A 41 14.97 1.44 6.13
N VAL A 42 14.60 0.20 6.49
CA VAL A 42 13.40 -0.48 5.97
C VAL A 42 12.11 0.15 6.50
N ILE A 43 12.07 0.54 7.77
CA ILE A 43 10.91 1.22 8.38
C ILE A 43 10.89 2.70 7.95
N GLY A 44 12.04 3.36 7.89
CA GLY A 44 12.15 4.78 7.49
C GLY A 44 11.73 5.04 6.04
N ILE A 45 11.97 4.11 5.11
CA ILE A 45 11.48 4.25 3.73
C ILE A 45 9.94 4.22 3.66
N PHE A 46 9.26 3.53 4.59
CA PHE A 46 7.80 3.52 4.65
C PHE A 46 7.21 4.79 5.28
N PHE A 47 7.91 5.44 6.23
CA PHE A 47 7.38 6.60 6.96
C PHE A 47 7.80 7.97 6.41
N PHE A 48 8.81 8.06 5.53
CA PHE A 48 9.23 9.33 4.92
C PHE A 48 8.63 9.60 3.54
N HIS A 49 7.47 9.02 3.22
CA HIS A 49 6.58 9.56 2.18
C HIS A 49 5.66 10.65 2.78
N ASP A 50 6.27 11.60 3.50
CA ASP A 50 5.63 12.90 3.70
C ASP A 50 5.75 13.66 2.38
N SER A 51 4.70 13.59 1.57
CA SER A 51 4.33 14.73 0.74
C SER A 51 3.37 15.56 1.59
N ASP A 52 3.99 16.46 2.33
CA ASP A 52 3.38 17.61 2.98
C ASP A 52 2.78 18.50 1.88
N ASP A 53 1.54 18.23 1.52
CA ASP A 53 0.63 19.22 0.95
C ASP A 53 -0.75 18.86 1.48
N GLY A 54 -1.51 19.85 1.97
CA GLY A 54 -2.83 19.66 2.58
C GLY A 54 -3.93 19.23 1.61
N GLY A 55 -3.63 18.30 0.68
CA GLY A 55 -4.57 17.61 -0.17
C GLY A 55 -4.86 16.23 0.41
N SER A 56 -6.11 15.79 0.34
CA SER A 56 -6.52 14.46 0.79
C SER A 56 -5.59 13.39 0.21
N THR A 57 -4.84 12.69 1.06
CA THR A 57 -4.11 11.50 0.65
C THR A 57 -5.13 10.44 0.25
N SER A 58 -4.91 9.84 -0.91
CA SER A 58 -5.78 8.80 -1.48
C SER A 58 -6.00 7.69 -0.47
N PRO A 59 -7.24 7.24 -0.23
CA PRO A 59 -7.47 6.09 0.65
C PRO A 59 -7.10 4.75 0.00
N PHE A 60 -6.82 4.74 -1.31
CA PHE A 60 -6.47 3.53 -2.05
C PHE A 60 -4.98 3.46 -2.41
N ILE A 61 -4.40 2.30 -2.17
CA ILE A 61 -3.04 1.88 -2.50
C ILE A 61 -3.16 0.85 -3.62
N LEU A 62 -2.73 1.25 -4.82
CA LEU A 62 -2.71 0.35 -5.98
C LEU A 62 -1.44 -0.49 -5.98
N THR A 63 -1.57 -1.79 -6.27
CA THR A 63 -0.47 -2.75 -6.27
C THR A 63 -0.46 -3.55 -7.58
N ALA A 64 0.65 -3.55 -8.30
CA ALA A 64 0.87 -4.35 -9.50
C ALA A 64 1.63 -5.64 -9.17
N TYR A 65 1.29 -6.73 -9.85
CA TYR A 65 1.89 -8.04 -9.60
C TYR A 65 2.82 -8.48 -10.73
N ALA A 66 3.97 -9.05 -10.38
CA ALA A 66 4.93 -9.62 -11.33
C ALA A 66 5.35 -11.03 -10.90
N ILE A 67 5.70 -11.89 -11.85
CA ILE A 67 6.22 -13.23 -11.50
C ILE A 67 7.59 -13.06 -10.84
N SER A 68 7.78 -13.63 -9.66
CA SER A 68 9.10 -13.64 -9.02
C SER A 68 10.01 -14.63 -9.75
N ASN A 69 11.22 -14.19 -10.11
CA ASN A 69 12.22 -15.05 -10.77
C ASN A 69 12.73 -16.21 -9.88
N LYS A 70 12.37 -16.23 -8.59
CA LYS A 70 12.90 -17.18 -7.60
C LYS A 70 11.89 -18.23 -7.16
N ASP A 71 10.64 -17.83 -7.03
CA ASP A 71 9.53 -18.66 -6.58
C ASP A 71 8.38 -18.39 -7.54
N THR A 72 7.62 -19.39 -7.96
CA THR A 72 6.45 -19.23 -8.87
C THR A 72 5.31 -18.39 -8.27
N GLN A 73 5.58 -17.67 -7.19
CA GLN A 73 4.69 -16.74 -6.51
C GLN A 73 4.85 -15.33 -7.08
N ALA A 74 3.74 -14.59 -7.11
CA ALA A 74 3.74 -13.20 -7.52
C ALA A 74 4.44 -12.29 -6.50
N ALA A 75 5.32 -11.42 -6.98
CA ALA A 75 5.82 -10.28 -6.23
C ALA A 75 4.85 -9.09 -6.37
N ALA A 76 4.45 -8.53 -5.23
CA ALA A 76 3.59 -7.36 -5.15
C ALA A 76 4.42 -6.06 -5.15
N ASN A 77 4.07 -5.12 -6.03
CA ASN A 77 4.76 -3.84 -6.17
C ASN A 77 3.75 -2.68 -6.07
N ILE A 78 3.89 -1.83 -5.05
CA ILE A 78 3.04 -0.65 -4.90
C ILE A 78 3.30 0.33 -6.05
N LEU A 79 2.21 0.75 -6.70
CA LEU A 79 2.21 1.77 -7.73
C LEU A 79 2.31 3.16 -7.10
N ALA A 80 3.13 4.01 -7.71
CA ALA A 80 3.30 5.40 -7.32
C ALA A 80 3.49 6.26 -8.56
N LYS A 81 3.07 7.53 -8.48
CA LYS A 81 3.14 8.44 -9.61
C LYS A 81 4.59 8.67 -10.06
N GLY A 82 4.84 8.58 -11.37
CA GLY A 82 6.18 8.77 -11.95
C GLY A 82 7.17 7.64 -11.67
N LYS A 83 6.72 6.52 -11.08
CA LYS A 83 7.56 5.35 -10.79
C LYS A 83 7.07 4.15 -11.56
N LYS A 84 7.94 3.61 -12.42
CA LYS A 84 7.73 2.34 -13.11
C LYS A 84 8.05 1.17 -12.18
N VAL A 85 7.15 0.19 -12.10
CA VAL A 85 7.33 -1.06 -11.36
C VAL A 85 7.12 -2.25 -12.29
N PRO A 86 7.81 -3.39 -12.06
CA PRO A 86 7.58 -4.59 -12.86
C PRO A 86 6.13 -5.08 -12.75
N ILE A 87 5.59 -5.55 -13.86
CA ILE A 87 4.31 -6.26 -13.91
C ILE A 87 4.44 -7.46 -14.86
N SER A 88 3.65 -8.50 -14.65
CA SER A 88 3.64 -9.68 -15.51
C SER A 88 2.22 -10.07 -15.88
N THR A 89 2.09 -10.82 -16.97
CA THR A 89 0.85 -11.48 -17.32
C THR A 89 0.66 -12.73 -16.48
N PHE A 90 -0.56 -12.97 -16.01
CA PHE A 90 -0.97 -14.15 -15.29
C PHE A 90 -2.06 -14.88 -16.07
N GLU A 91 -2.06 -16.20 -15.94
CA GLU A 91 -3.11 -17.04 -16.51
C GLU A 91 -4.16 -17.39 -15.45
N THR A 92 -5.40 -17.44 -15.88
CA THR A 92 -6.55 -17.91 -15.09
C THR A 92 -6.79 -19.40 -15.37
N GLU A 93 -7.58 -20.04 -14.51
CA GLU A 93 -8.01 -21.45 -14.72
C GLU A 93 -8.69 -21.68 -16.08
N ASN A 94 -9.37 -20.66 -16.63
CA ASN A 94 -10.09 -20.73 -17.88
C ASN A 94 -9.22 -20.39 -19.11
N GLY A 95 -7.90 -20.19 -18.91
CA GLY A 95 -6.95 -19.91 -19.98
C GLY A 95 -6.88 -18.44 -20.41
N LEU A 96 -7.58 -17.53 -19.73
CA LEU A 96 -7.43 -16.09 -19.97
C LEU A 96 -6.09 -15.61 -19.45
N SER A 97 -5.39 -14.79 -20.23
CA SER A 97 -4.11 -14.17 -19.86
C SER A 97 -4.27 -12.67 -19.75
N GLY A 98 -3.75 -12.09 -18.67
CA GLY A 98 -3.94 -10.68 -18.37
C GLY A 98 -3.04 -10.16 -17.26
N PHE A 99 -3.03 -8.84 -17.08
CA PHE A 99 -2.30 -8.17 -16.03
C PHE A 99 -3.14 -8.08 -14.76
N VAL A 100 -2.49 -8.15 -13.60
CA VAL A 100 -3.18 -8.10 -12.30
C VAL A 100 -2.75 -6.86 -11.54
N ILE A 101 -3.74 -6.10 -11.10
CA ILE A 101 -3.58 -4.98 -10.18
C ILE A 101 -4.56 -5.19 -9.02
N SER A 102 -4.19 -4.84 -7.80
CA SER A 102 -5.11 -4.79 -6.67
C SER A 102 -5.18 -3.40 -6.06
N CYS A 103 -6.24 -3.18 -5.28
CA CYS A 103 -6.32 -2.08 -4.33
C CYS A 103 -6.73 -2.60 -2.96
N ASN A 104 -6.29 -1.93 -1.89
CA ASN A 104 -6.83 -2.20 -0.57
C ASN A 104 -8.33 -1.91 -0.52
N LYS A 105 -9.03 -2.66 0.32
CA LYS A 105 -10.40 -2.34 0.71
C LYS A 105 -10.39 -1.21 1.72
N VAL A 106 -11.38 -0.34 1.59
CA VAL A 106 -11.68 0.68 2.60
C VAL A 106 -12.53 0.08 3.73
N ASN A 107 -13.25 -1.02 3.45
CA ASN A 107 -14.11 -1.70 4.42
C ASN A 107 -14.03 -3.22 4.23
N ASP A 108 -13.79 -3.95 5.33
CA ASP A 108 -13.55 -5.40 5.35
C ASP A 108 -14.82 -6.27 5.32
N THR A 109 -16.00 -5.66 5.23
CA THR A 109 -17.29 -6.39 5.29
C THR A 109 -17.57 -7.29 4.08
N SER A 110 -16.88 -7.09 2.96
CA SER A 110 -17.08 -7.87 1.73
C SER A 110 -15.91 -8.81 1.45
N PRO A 111 -16.15 -10.02 0.89
CA PRO A 111 -15.07 -10.92 0.47
C PRO A 111 -14.23 -10.30 -0.65
N PRO A 112 -12.97 -10.75 -0.86
CA PRO A 112 -12.14 -10.25 -1.95
C PRO A 112 -12.79 -10.56 -3.29
N SER A 113 -12.89 -9.57 -4.15
CA SER A 113 -13.46 -9.71 -5.49
C SER A 113 -12.39 -9.60 -6.56
N VAL A 114 -12.59 -10.31 -7.68
CA VAL A 114 -11.85 -10.07 -8.93
C VAL A 114 -12.79 -9.40 -9.91
N ILE A 115 -12.41 -8.24 -10.40
CA ILE A 115 -13.12 -7.49 -11.44
C ILE A 115 -12.35 -7.67 -12.73
N ILE A 116 -13.02 -8.17 -13.77
CA ILE A 116 -12.42 -8.30 -15.09
C ILE A 116 -12.58 -6.98 -15.83
N ILE A 117 -11.47 -6.48 -16.38
CA ILE A 117 -11.47 -5.32 -17.27
C ILE A 117 -10.95 -5.81 -18.61
N ALA A 118 -11.86 -5.98 -19.55
CA ALA A 118 -11.57 -6.51 -20.87
C ALA A 118 -12.50 -5.88 -21.92
N ASP A 119 -12.18 -6.10 -23.19
CA ASP A 119 -13.07 -5.76 -24.30
C ASP A 119 -14.38 -6.59 -24.23
N GLU A 120 -15.40 -6.19 -25.00
CA GLU A 120 -16.77 -6.73 -24.91
C GLU A 120 -16.83 -8.27 -24.96
N ASN A 121 -15.89 -8.90 -25.65
CA ASN A 121 -15.75 -10.35 -25.83
C ASN A 121 -15.55 -11.14 -24.52
N HIS A 122 -15.01 -10.52 -23.47
CA HIS A 122 -14.66 -11.17 -22.20
C HIS A 122 -15.41 -10.58 -20.99
N SER A 123 -16.38 -9.70 -21.24
CA SER A 123 -17.12 -8.95 -20.20
C SER A 123 -18.00 -9.82 -19.29
N GLN A 124 -18.29 -11.07 -19.66
CA GLN A 124 -19.12 -12.01 -18.90
C GLN A 124 -18.32 -13.15 -18.24
N ASP A 125 -17.01 -13.17 -18.41
CA ASP A 125 -16.20 -14.24 -17.83
C ASP A 125 -16.18 -14.13 -16.30
N HIS A 126 -16.06 -15.28 -15.63
CA HIS A 126 -15.90 -15.37 -14.19
C HIS A 126 -14.53 -15.98 -13.88
N ILE A 127 -13.76 -15.34 -13.01
CA ILE A 127 -12.43 -15.80 -12.59
C ILE A 127 -12.49 -16.21 -11.11
N ALA A 128 -12.48 -17.52 -10.85
CA ALA A 128 -12.37 -18.01 -9.47
C ALA A 128 -10.94 -17.95 -8.95
N GLU A 129 -9.94 -18.17 -9.82
CA GLU A 129 -8.53 -18.23 -9.45
C GLU A 129 -7.61 -17.59 -10.51
N ILE A 130 -6.53 -16.98 -10.04
CA ILE A 130 -5.44 -16.45 -10.87
C ILE A 130 -4.18 -17.21 -10.46
N ALA A 131 -3.57 -17.93 -11.40
CA ALA A 131 -2.42 -18.78 -11.09
C ALA A 131 -1.26 -17.97 -10.50
N GLY A 132 -0.70 -18.43 -9.38
CA GLY A 132 0.45 -17.77 -8.73
C GLY A 132 0.11 -16.56 -7.86
N ILE A 133 -1.19 -16.21 -7.70
CA ILE A 133 -1.65 -15.15 -6.81
C ILE A 133 -2.60 -15.73 -5.76
N GLU A 134 -2.18 -15.70 -4.50
CA GLU A 134 -3.07 -15.94 -3.37
C GLU A 134 -3.87 -14.67 -3.07
N LYS A 135 -5.20 -14.79 -3.01
CA LYS A 135 -6.09 -13.65 -2.77
C LYS A 135 -6.06 -13.22 -1.31
N ASP A 136 -5.54 -12.03 -1.07
CA ASP A 136 -5.57 -11.35 0.22
C ASP A 136 -7.01 -10.85 0.49
N PRO A 137 -7.64 -11.21 1.61
CA PRO A 137 -8.98 -10.77 1.96
C PRO A 137 -9.11 -9.26 2.16
N THR A 138 -8.01 -8.53 2.33
CA THR A 138 -7.98 -7.06 2.47
C THR A 138 -7.91 -6.34 1.12
N GLN A 139 -7.84 -7.08 0.00
CA GLN A 139 -7.63 -6.52 -1.33
C GLN A 139 -8.81 -6.81 -2.27
N ASN A 140 -9.04 -5.89 -3.21
CA ASN A 140 -9.84 -6.12 -4.41
C ASN A 140 -8.91 -6.19 -5.61
N TYR A 141 -9.15 -7.15 -6.50
CA TYR A 141 -8.30 -7.43 -7.64
C TYR A 141 -8.97 -7.00 -8.94
N TYR A 142 -8.17 -6.52 -9.87
CA TYR A 142 -8.52 -6.10 -11.22
C TYR A 142 -7.68 -6.93 -12.18
N PHE A 143 -8.35 -7.77 -12.97
CA PHE A 143 -7.73 -8.58 -14.01
C PHE A 143 -7.94 -7.91 -15.36
N TYR A 144 -6.89 -7.29 -15.88
CA TYR A 144 -6.93 -6.54 -17.13
C TYR A 144 -6.47 -7.41 -18.31
N ILE A 145 -7.34 -7.61 -19.28
CA ILE A 145 -7.06 -8.33 -20.52
C ILE A 145 -6.96 -7.29 -21.65
N PRO A 146 -5.76 -7.02 -22.20
CA PRO A 146 -5.64 -6.19 -23.39
C PRO A 146 -6.45 -6.79 -24.54
N GLY A 147 -7.18 -5.96 -25.28
CA GLY A 147 -7.89 -6.43 -26.48
C GLY A 147 -6.90 -6.88 -27.57
N ASP A 148 -7.34 -7.79 -28.45
CA ASP A 148 -6.50 -8.40 -29.49
C ASP A 148 -5.78 -7.39 -30.40
N ASN A 149 -6.38 -6.21 -30.58
CA ASN A 149 -5.85 -5.12 -31.40
C ASN A 149 -5.36 -3.91 -30.58
N ALA A 150 -5.25 -4.05 -29.26
CA ALA A 150 -4.77 -2.97 -28.40
C ALA A 150 -3.29 -2.71 -28.68
N ALA A 151 -2.96 -1.47 -29.00
CA ALA A 151 -1.58 -1.03 -29.17
C ALA A 151 -1.02 -0.51 -27.85
N GLU A 152 0.26 -0.79 -27.60
CA GLU A 152 0.97 -0.23 -26.45
C GLU A 152 1.19 1.28 -26.59
N PRO A 153 1.19 2.03 -25.47
CA PRO A 153 1.05 1.54 -24.09
C PRO A 153 -0.40 1.19 -23.71
N TYR A 154 -0.59 0.10 -22.98
CA TYR A 154 -1.92 -0.27 -22.48
C TYR A 154 -2.33 0.69 -21.35
N THR A 155 -3.56 1.17 -21.39
CA THR A 155 -4.06 2.13 -20.41
C THR A 155 -5.29 1.59 -19.70
N LEU A 156 -5.23 1.57 -18.38
CA LEU A 156 -6.26 1.04 -17.50
C LEU A 156 -6.80 2.16 -16.61
N PRO A 157 -7.97 2.73 -16.92
CA PRO A 157 -8.66 3.63 -16.02
C PRO A 157 -9.33 2.84 -14.88
N LEU A 158 -9.10 3.25 -13.63
CA LEU A 158 -9.72 2.69 -12.44
C LEU A 158 -10.50 3.78 -11.70
N PHE A 159 -11.78 3.52 -11.43
CA PHE A 159 -12.65 4.40 -10.67
C PHE A 159 -13.01 3.74 -9.34
N LEU A 160 -12.41 4.23 -8.25
CA LEU A 160 -12.59 3.70 -6.90
C LEU A 160 -13.44 4.68 -6.09
N THR A 161 -14.42 4.17 -5.36
CA THR A 161 -15.32 5.00 -4.55
C THR A 161 -15.13 4.70 -3.08
N ASP A 162 -14.79 5.72 -2.30
CA ASP A 162 -14.89 5.69 -0.86
C ASP A 162 -16.24 6.31 -0.47
N ARG A 163 -17.16 5.45 -0.01
CA ARG A 163 -18.51 5.89 0.39
C ARG A 163 -18.52 6.59 1.74
N GLU A 164 -17.58 6.27 2.62
CA GLU A 164 -17.52 6.84 3.97
C GLU A 164 -16.94 8.25 3.92
N ALA A 165 -15.90 8.46 3.11
CA ALA A 165 -15.33 9.78 2.85
C ALA A 165 -16.09 10.58 1.78
N ASN A 166 -17.08 9.99 1.10
CA ASN A 166 -17.81 10.58 -0.02
C ASN A 166 -16.89 11.03 -1.18
N LEU A 167 -15.88 10.21 -1.50
CA LEU A 167 -14.86 10.48 -2.51
C LEU A 167 -14.94 9.49 -3.68
N ILE A 168 -14.64 9.99 -4.87
CA ILE A 168 -14.34 9.20 -6.06
C ILE A 168 -12.89 9.48 -6.44
N CYS A 169 -12.09 8.42 -6.46
CA CYS A 169 -10.69 8.46 -6.86
C CYS A 169 -10.58 7.82 -8.25
N GLN A 170 -10.09 8.59 -9.22
CA GLN A 170 -9.79 8.13 -10.56
C GLN A 170 -8.28 7.96 -10.71
N TYR A 171 -7.86 6.77 -11.11
CA TYR A 171 -6.48 6.43 -11.40
C TYR A 171 -6.35 6.03 -12.85
N THR A 172 -5.24 6.40 -13.48
CA THR A 172 -4.85 5.89 -14.79
C THR A 172 -3.56 5.11 -14.61
N VAL A 173 -3.61 3.79 -14.81
CA VAL A 173 -2.43 2.93 -14.83
C VAL A 173 -2.03 2.67 -16.28
N THR A 174 -0.75 2.91 -16.58
CA THR A 174 -0.19 2.67 -17.91
C THR A 174 0.79 1.50 -17.85
N ILE A 175 0.69 0.56 -18.78
CA ILE A 175 1.56 -0.60 -18.90
C ILE A 175 2.34 -0.49 -20.22
N THR A 176 3.66 -0.54 -20.13
CA THR A 176 4.59 -0.45 -21.26
C THR A 176 5.52 -1.65 -21.29
N GLN A 177 5.80 -2.19 -22.46
CA GLN A 177 6.89 -3.14 -22.64
C GLN A 177 8.22 -2.41 -22.86
N MET A 178 9.25 -2.83 -22.13
CA MET A 178 10.63 -2.36 -22.28
C MET A 178 11.55 -3.58 -22.18
N ASP A 179 12.42 -3.78 -23.18
CA ASP A 179 13.37 -4.89 -23.22
C ASP A 179 12.72 -6.28 -23.00
N GLY A 180 11.53 -6.49 -23.55
CA GLY A 180 10.76 -7.73 -23.43
C GLY A 180 10.04 -7.94 -22.10
N ASN A 181 10.15 -7.00 -21.16
CA ASN A 181 9.47 -7.05 -19.86
C ASN A 181 8.40 -5.96 -19.77
N TYR A 182 7.33 -6.21 -19.01
CA TYR A 182 6.28 -5.22 -18.78
C TYR A 182 6.53 -4.42 -17.51
N TYR A 183 6.18 -3.14 -17.58
CA TYR A 183 6.25 -2.22 -16.45
C TYR A 183 4.95 -1.44 -16.36
N ALA A 184 4.41 -1.34 -15.14
CA ALA A 184 3.25 -0.53 -14.81
C ALA A 184 3.67 0.79 -14.15
N GLU A 185 2.93 1.85 -14.43
CA GLU A 185 3.11 3.17 -13.86
C GLU A 185 1.75 3.80 -13.56
N LEU A 186 1.61 4.44 -12.40
CA LEU A 186 0.48 5.31 -12.14
C LEU A 186 0.74 6.66 -12.81
N THR A 187 0.03 6.96 -13.90
CA THR A 187 0.25 8.18 -14.68
C THR A 187 -0.64 9.32 -14.23
N GLU A 188 -1.87 9.02 -13.84
CA GLU A 188 -2.83 10.02 -13.34
C GLU A 188 -3.49 9.55 -12.05
N GLU A 189 -3.75 10.51 -11.18
CA GLU A 189 -4.50 10.33 -9.94
C GLU A 189 -5.30 11.62 -9.71
N ASN A 190 -6.62 11.50 -9.70
CA ASN A 190 -7.56 12.59 -9.49
C ASN A 190 -8.58 12.20 -8.42
N MET A 191 -8.87 13.11 -7.50
CA MET A 191 -9.87 12.90 -6.46
C MET A 191 -10.98 13.93 -6.61
N MET A 192 -12.21 13.45 -6.48
CA MET A 192 -13.42 14.26 -6.62
C MET A 192 -14.36 13.95 -5.46
N GLU A 193 -14.93 15.00 -4.85
CA GLU A 193 -16.05 14.81 -3.94
C GLU A 193 -17.28 14.36 -4.73
N ARG A 194 -18.00 13.40 -4.17
CA ARG A 194 -19.25 12.94 -4.76
C ARG A 194 -20.35 13.94 -4.39
N VAL A 195 -20.79 14.73 -5.37
CA VAL A 195 -21.93 15.63 -5.19
C VAL A 195 -23.20 14.79 -5.11
N THR A 196 -23.76 14.64 -3.92
CA THR A 196 -25.12 14.14 -3.74
C THR A 196 -26.09 15.26 -4.03
N THR A 197 -26.62 15.31 -5.24
CA THR A 197 -27.78 16.18 -5.52
C THR A 197 -28.88 15.79 -4.55
N PRO A 198 -29.44 16.73 -3.75
CA PRO A 198 -30.54 16.39 -2.87
C PRO A 198 -31.69 15.86 -3.73
N THR A 199 -32.13 14.63 -3.46
CA THR A 199 -33.33 14.07 -4.06
C THR A 199 -34.48 15.05 -3.80
N PRO A 200 -35.15 15.60 -4.84
CA PRO A 200 -36.30 16.46 -4.63
C PRO A 200 -37.48 15.58 -4.23
N SER A 201 -37.54 15.17 -2.96
CA SER A 201 -38.72 14.54 -2.39
C SER A 201 -39.17 15.32 -1.17
N GLN A 202 -40.38 15.89 -1.29
CA GLN A 202 -41.22 16.55 -0.27
C GLN A 202 -41.11 18.08 -0.13
N SER A 203 -41.47 18.82 -1.18
CA SER A 203 -41.99 20.20 -1.06
C SER A 203 -43.23 20.47 -1.94
N TRP A 204 -44.00 19.43 -2.27
CA TRP A 204 -45.27 19.55 -2.99
C TRP A 204 -46.51 19.40 -2.10
N ASN A 205 -46.45 19.86 -0.85
CA ASN A 205 -47.61 19.93 0.03
C ASN A 205 -47.60 21.24 0.82
N MET A 206 -47.82 22.38 0.15
CA MET A 206 -48.47 23.57 0.74
C MET A 206 -48.64 24.72 -0.28
N ILE A 207 -49.24 24.48 -1.45
CA ILE A 207 -49.89 25.56 -2.22
C ILE A 207 -51.24 25.06 -2.74
N GLN A 208 -52.18 24.78 -1.84
CA GLN A 208 -53.62 24.80 -2.16
C GLN A 208 -54.41 25.30 -0.93
N LYS A 209 -54.28 26.60 -0.64
CA LYS A 209 -55.31 27.38 0.05
C LYS A 209 -55.41 28.75 -0.61
N GLY A 210 -56.04 28.76 -1.77
CA GLY A 210 -56.40 29.96 -2.52
C GLY A 210 -57.77 29.76 -3.16
N GLY A 211 -58.78 29.44 -2.35
CA GLY A 211 -60.17 29.45 -2.80
C GLY A 211 -60.64 30.90 -2.93
N MET A 212 -60.83 31.36 -4.17
CA MET A 212 -61.59 32.56 -4.50
C MET A 212 -63.06 32.21 -4.80
N PRO A 213 -63.99 33.17 -4.61
CA PRO A 213 -65.42 32.90 -4.49
C PRO A 213 -66.08 32.69 -5.86
N VAL A 214 -67.08 31.80 -5.89
CA VAL A 214 -67.95 31.64 -7.06
C VAL A 214 -69.12 32.60 -6.90
N GLY A 215 -69.20 33.58 -7.80
CA GLY A 215 -70.41 34.36 -8.06
C GLY A 215 -71.12 33.81 -9.28
N CYS A 216 -72.37 33.41 -9.09
CA CYS A 216 -73.52 33.46 -10.01
C CYS A 216 -74.76 33.10 -9.19
#